data_AF-A0A8D0KZW1-F1
#
_entry.id   AF-A0A8D0KZW1-F1
#
_cell.length_a   1.000
_cell.length_b   1.000
_cell.length_c   1.000
_cell.angle_alpha   90.00
_cell.angle_beta   90.00
_cell.angle_gamma   90.00
#
_symmetry.space_group_name_H-M   'P 1'
#
loop_
_entity.id
_entity.type
_entity.pdbx_description
1 polymer ?
#
loop_
_entity_poly.entity_id
_entity_poly.type
_entity_poly.pdbx_seq_one_letter_code
_entity_poly.pdbx_strand_id
1 'polypeptide(L)'
;SGIWAIGLWSVGVPPAGLSRAGLPFGLVRRELACEGYPIELRCPGSDVVMVENANYGRTDDKICDADPFQMENVQCYLPDAFKIMAQRCNNRTQCVVVAGSDAFPDPCPGTYKYLEVQYDCVPYSDTGEVSPHT
;
A
#
# COMPACT_ATOMS: atom_id res chain seq x y z
N SER A 1 61.39 -8.79 -12.58
CA SER A 1 60.26 -8.95 -13.52
C SER A 1 59.15 -9.71 -12.82
N GLY A 2 58.06 -9.02 -12.48
CA GLY A 2 56.95 -9.58 -11.71
C GLY A 2 55.98 -10.38 -12.57
N ILE A 3 55.34 -11.37 -11.97
CA ILE A 3 54.13 -12.01 -12.49
C ILE A 3 53.10 -11.86 -11.38
N TRP A 4 52.12 -11.01 -11.65
CA TRP A 4 51.00 -10.70 -10.78
C TRP A 4 49.91 -11.76 -10.92
N ALA A 5 49.37 -12.16 -9.76
CA ALA A 5 47.98 -12.54 -9.48
C ALA A 5 47.22 -13.46 -10.45
N ILE A 6 46.79 -14.61 -9.90
CA ILE A 6 45.38 -15.01 -9.99
C ILE A 6 44.99 -15.62 -8.64
N GLY A 7 44.74 -14.72 -7.67
CA GLY A 7 43.97 -15.07 -6.49
C GLY A 7 42.55 -15.38 -6.95
N LEU A 8 42.08 -16.58 -6.66
CA LEU A 8 40.68 -16.96 -6.77
C LEU A 8 39.89 -16.09 -5.78
N TRP A 9 39.46 -14.91 -6.23
CA TRP A 9 38.36 -14.21 -5.60
C TRP A 9 37.13 -15.03 -5.93
N SER A 10 36.73 -15.90 -5.00
CA SER A 10 35.37 -16.42 -4.97
C SER A 10 34.46 -15.20 -4.99
N VAL A 11 33.98 -14.82 -6.17
CA VAL A 11 32.87 -13.89 -6.31
C VAL A 11 31.72 -14.60 -5.61
N GLY A 12 31.52 -14.25 -4.35
CA GLY A 12 30.36 -14.67 -3.60
C GLY A 12 29.16 -14.21 -4.40
N VAL A 13 28.51 -15.16 -5.07
CA VAL A 13 27.21 -14.96 -5.67
C VAL A 13 26.34 -14.39 -4.54
N PRO A 14 25.84 -13.15 -4.65
CA PRO A 14 24.89 -12.66 -3.67
C PRO A 14 23.72 -13.65 -3.66
N PRO A 15 23.22 -14.08 -2.49
CA PRO A 15 22.13 -15.03 -2.43
C PRO A 15 20.99 -14.50 -3.29
N ALA A 16 20.61 -15.31 -4.28
CA ALA A 16 19.50 -15.03 -5.15
C ALA A 16 18.24 -14.85 -4.30
N GLY A 17 17.64 -13.67 -4.40
CA GLY A 17 16.22 -13.46 -4.14
C GLY A 17 15.80 -13.44 -2.67
N LEU A 18 15.95 -12.29 -2.01
CA LEU A 18 14.82 -11.81 -1.21
C LEU A 18 13.75 -11.31 -2.20
N SER A 19 13.01 -12.24 -2.78
CA SER A 19 11.83 -11.89 -3.56
C SER A 19 10.87 -11.18 -2.62
N ARG A 20 10.39 -9.97 -2.99
CA ARG A 20 9.32 -9.23 -2.29
C ARG A 20 7.98 -10.00 -2.19
N ALA A 21 7.96 -11.26 -2.61
CA ALA A 21 6.79 -12.09 -2.87
C ALA A 21 6.36 -12.98 -1.69
N GLY A 22 6.96 -12.84 -0.50
CA GLY A 22 6.69 -13.77 0.61
C GLY A 22 6.83 -13.16 2.00
N LEU A 23 6.23 -11.99 2.24
CA LEU A 23 6.05 -11.53 3.62
C LEU A 23 4.97 -12.39 4.29
N PRO A 24 5.16 -12.80 5.56
CA PRO A 24 4.24 -13.71 6.24
C PRO A 24 2.84 -13.10 6.43
N PHE A 25 1.84 -13.97 6.51
CA PHE A 25 0.50 -13.64 6.98
C PHE A 25 0.58 -12.92 8.35
N GLY A 26 -0.12 -11.79 8.49
CA GLY A 26 -0.07 -10.94 9.68
C GLY A 26 0.98 -9.81 9.64
N LEU A 27 1.69 -9.63 8.52
CA LEU A 27 2.39 -8.37 8.27
C LEU A 27 1.49 -7.39 7.52
N VAL A 28 0.91 -6.46 8.29
CA VAL A 28 0.15 -5.33 7.79
C VAL A 28 1.02 -4.54 6.82
N ARG A 29 0.60 -4.52 5.55
CA ARG A 29 1.20 -3.71 4.50
C ARG A 29 0.60 -2.31 4.55
N ARG A 30 1.43 -1.31 4.24
CA ARG A 30 1.03 0.09 4.21
C ARG A 30 1.39 0.70 2.86
N GLU A 31 0.40 1.26 2.19
CA GLU A 31 0.56 1.96 0.90
C GLU A 31 0.04 3.38 1.03
N LEU A 32 0.64 4.28 0.25
CA LEU A 32 0.34 5.71 0.30
C LEU A 32 0.33 6.32 -1.10
N ALA A 33 -0.67 7.16 -1.38
CA ALA A 33 -0.74 7.95 -2.61
C ALA A 33 -1.21 9.37 -2.32
N CYS A 34 -0.56 10.36 -2.95
CA CYS A 34 -0.96 11.76 -2.86
C CYS A 34 -2.25 12.02 -3.66
N GLU A 35 -2.95 13.10 -3.32
CA GLU A 35 -4.14 13.55 -4.05
C GLU A 35 -3.87 13.68 -5.57
N GLY A 36 -4.75 13.10 -6.38
CA GLY A 36 -4.62 13.01 -7.84
C GLY A 36 -3.88 11.78 -8.35
N TYR A 37 -3.17 11.04 -7.50
CA TYR A 37 -2.42 9.85 -7.90
C TYR A 37 -3.16 8.54 -7.58
N PRO A 38 -3.00 7.51 -8.42
CA PRO A 38 -3.54 6.19 -8.14
C PRO A 38 -2.74 5.49 -7.03
N ILE A 39 -3.44 4.80 -6.13
CA ILE A 39 -2.88 3.80 -5.22
C ILE A 39 -3.11 2.41 -5.79
N GLU A 40 -2.11 1.52 -5.69
CA GLU A 40 -2.20 0.12 -6.09
C GLU A 40 -1.94 -0.79 -4.88
N LEU A 41 -2.91 -1.65 -4.57
CA LEU A 41 -2.75 -2.72 -3.57
C LEU A 41 -2.60 -4.05 -4.29
N ARG A 42 -1.63 -4.87 -3.88
CA ARG A 42 -1.35 -6.14 -4.53
C ARG A 42 -0.89 -7.21 -3.55
N CYS A 43 -1.54 -8.37 -3.62
CA CYS A 43 -1.18 -9.55 -2.87
C CYS A 43 -0.41 -10.58 -3.72
N PRO A 44 0.50 -11.36 -3.11
CA PRO A 44 1.22 -12.41 -3.80
C PRO A 44 0.33 -13.64 -4.04
N GLY A 45 0.63 -14.40 -5.09
CA GLY A 45 -0.04 -15.68 -5.36
C GLY A 45 -1.55 -15.55 -5.55
N SER A 46 -2.31 -16.36 -4.80
CA SER A 46 -3.78 -16.38 -4.80
C SER A 46 -4.39 -15.67 -3.59
N ASP A 47 -3.57 -14.98 -2.79
CA ASP A 47 -4.07 -14.23 -1.66
C ASP A 47 -4.87 -13.02 -2.13
N VAL A 48 -5.77 -12.56 -1.28
CA VAL A 48 -6.63 -11.41 -1.53
C VAL A 48 -6.37 -10.32 -0.51
N VAL A 49 -6.57 -9.09 -0.96
CA VAL A 49 -6.49 -7.90 -0.12
C VAL A 49 -7.61 -7.94 0.92
N MET A 50 -7.26 -7.67 2.17
CA MET A 50 -8.16 -7.39 3.27
C MET A 50 -7.76 -6.06 3.86
N VAL A 51 -8.57 -5.02 3.63
CA VAL A 51 -8.30 -3.68 4.17
C VAL A 51 -8.53 -3.68 5.68
N GLU A 52 -7.52 -3.28 6.45
CA GLU A 52 -7.56 -3.15 7.92
C GLU A 52 -7.89 -1.72 8.33
N ASN A 53 -7.30 -0.74 7.64
CA ASN A 53 -7.57 0.67 7.92
C ASN A 53 -7.32 1.52 6.66
N ALA A 54 -8.05 2.63 6.51
CA ALA A 54 -7.74 3.61 5.49
C ALA A 54 -8.14 5.01 5.91
N ASN A 55 -7.34 6.01 5.53
CA ASN A 55 -7.62 7.41 5.75
C ASN A 55 -7.34 8.20 4.47
N TYR A 56 -8.33 8.97 4.00
CA TYR A 56 -8.13 9.99 2.99
C TYR A 56 -8.16 11.36 3.67
N GLY A 57 -7.03 12.05 3.71
CA GLY A 57 -6.88 13.29 4.47
C GLY A 57 -5.42 13.69 4.64
N ARG A 58 -5.07 14.25 5.79
CA ARG A 58 -3.69 14.60 6.15
C ARG A 58 -3.49 14.48 7.65
N THR A 59 -2.50 13.68 8.03
CA THR A 59 -2.13 13.36 9.43
C THR A 59 -0.67 13.68 9.75
N ASP A 60 0.12 14.04 8.74
CA ASP A 60 1.56 14.30 8.81
C ASP A 60 1.93 15.49 7.89
N ASP A 61 2.83 16.33 8.37
CA ASP A 61 3.31 17.56 7.72
C ASP A 61 4.50 17.31 6.77
N LYS A 62 4.93 16.07 6.57
CA LYS A 62 6.07 15.69 5.73
C LYS A 62 5.70 14.80 4.56
N ILE A 63 4.48 14.27 4.56
CA ILE A 63 3.97 13.40 3.50
C ILE A 63 3.38 14.26 2.38
N CYS A 64 3.66 13.92 1.11
CA CYS A 64 3.15 14.64 -0.06
C CYS A 64 3.42 16.14 0.03
N ASP A 65 4.68 16.52 -0.18
CA ASP A 65 5.18 17.89 -0.10
C ASP A 65 4.45 18.83 -1.09
N ALA A 66 4.06 20.00 -0.60
CA ALA A 66 3.25 20.99 -1.30
C ALA A 66 3.44 22.38 -0.66
N ASP A 67 2.59 23.35 -1.02
CA ASP A 67 2.63 24.67 -0.41
C ASP A 67 2.40 24.58 1.12
N PRO A 68 3.16 25.32 1.96
CA PRO A 68 3.05 25.22 3.42
C PRO A 68 1.64 25.44 3.97
N PHE A 69 0.87 26.35 3.33
CA PHE A 69 -0.53 26.61 3.69
C PHE A 69 -1.44 25.40 3.51
N GLN A 70 -1.13 24.50 2.57
CA GLN A 70 -1.90 23.30 2.30
C GLN A 70 -1.50 22.11 3.19
N MET A 71 -0.39 22.24 3.93
CA MET A 71 0.17 21.19 4.78
C MET A 71 -0.01 21.46 6.28
N GLU A 72 -0.41 22.68 6.66
CA GLU A 72 -0.60 23.10 8.07
C GLU A 72 -1.64 22.25 8.81
N ASN A 73 -2.69 21.81 8.11
CA ASN A 73 -3.74 20.99 8.71
C ASN A 73 -3.38 19.50 8.69
N VAL A 74 -2.78 19.02 9.78
CA VAL A 74 -2.48 17.61 10.03
C VAL A 74 -3.55 16.87 10.83
N GLN A 75 -4.75 17.45 11.00
CA GLN A 75 -5.86 16.83 11.73
C GLN A 75 -7.05 16.61 10.80
N CYS A 76 -6.77 16.09 9.61
CA CYS A 76 -7.77 15.82 8.58
C CYS A 76 -7.96 14.32 8.38
N TYR A 77 -9.16 13.84 8.73
CA TYR A 77 -9.52 12.43 8.70
C TYR A 77 -10.85 12.23 7.97
N LEU A 78 -10.93 11.14 7.20
CA LEU A 78 -12.17 10.69 6.59
C LEU A 78 -12.47 9.24 7.00
N PRO A 79 -13.31 9.00 8.02
CA PRO A 79 -13.64 7.65 8.49
C PRO A 79 -14.26 6.75 7.42
N ASP A 80 -15.01 7.32 6.47
CA ASP A 80 -15.63 6.56 5.38
C ASP A 80 -14.62 6.08 4.31
N ALA A 81 -13.37 6.56 4.33
CA ALA A 81 -12.32 6.08 3.44
C ALA A 81 -12.09 4.57 3.59
N PHE A 82 -12.16 4.05 4.82
CA PHE A 82 -12.09 2.61 5.09
C PHE A 82 -13.14 1.82 4.33
N LYS A 83 -14.41 2.24 4.41
CA LYS A 83 -15.52 1.54 3.72
C LYS A 83 -15.34 1.56 2.21
N ILE A 84 -14.94 2.70 1.66
CA ILE A 84 -14.71 2.86 0.21
C ILE A 84 -13.59 1.93 -0.25
N MET A 85 -12.48 1.87 0.48
CA MET A 85 -11.36 0.99 0.14
C MET A 85 -11.72 -0.49 0.31
N ALA A 86 -12.39 -0.86 1.40
CA ALA A 86 -12.85 -2.22 1.62
C ALA A 86 -13.79 -2.69 0.50
N GLN A 87 -14.77 -1.86 0.10
CA GLN A 87 -15.68 -2.18 -1.00
C GLN A 87 -15.00 -2.33 -2.35
N ARG A 88 -13.95 -1.55 -2.61
CA ARG A 88 -13.24 -1.56 -3.91
C ARG A 88 -12.19 -2.66 -3.99
N CYS A 89 -11.56 -3.01 -2.87
CA CYS A 89 -10.34 -3.82 -2.87
C CYS A 89 -10.46 -5.16 -2.16
N ASN A 90 -11.38 -5.34 -1.20
CA ASN A 90 -11.51 -6.64 -0.52
C ASN A 90 -11.84 -7.75 -1.51
N ASN A 91 -11.36 -8.97 -1.22
CA ASN A 91 -11.55 -10.16 -2.06
C ASN A 91 -10.93 -10.06 -3.46
N ARG A 92 -9.97 -9.15 -3.66
CA ARG A 92 -9.22 -9.02 -4.92
C ARG A 92 -7.73 -9.19 -4.67
N THR A 93 -7.04 -9.86 -5.59
CA THR A 93 -5.57 -9.99 -5.54
C THR A 93 -4.86 -8.68 -5.90
N GLN A 94 -5.51 -7.82 -6.70
CA GLN A 94 -5.01 -6.50 -7.08
C GLN A 94 -6.16 -5.49 -7.13
N CYS A 95 -5.91 -4.28 -6.65
CA CYS A 95 -6.87 -3.17 -6.65
C CYS A 95 -6.17 -1.86 -6.97
N VAL A 96 -6.79 -1.02 -7.79
CA VAL A 96 -6.30 0.34 -8.11
C VAL A 96 -7.41 1.34 -7.83
N VAL A 97 -7.11 2.38 -7.05
CA VAL A 97 -8.05 3.45 -6.71
C VAL A 97 -7.35 4.79 -6.86
N VAL A 98 -7.99 5.76 -7.52
CA VAL A 98 -7.47 7.13 -7.61
C VAL A 98 -7.77 7.89 -6.31
N ALA A 99 -6.73 8.43 -5.66
CA ALA A 99 -6.88 9.23 -4.46
C ALA A 99 -7.38 10.64 -4.82
N GLY A 100 -8.68 10.82 -4.97
CA GLY A 100 -9.24 12.11 -5.37
C GLY A 100 -10.74 12.23 -5.12
N SER A 101 -11.28 13.41 -5.42
CA SER A 101 -12.68 13.77 -5.17
C SER A 101 -13.70 12.89 -5.91
N ASP A 102 -13.29 12.23 -6.99
CA ASP A 102 -14.14 11.27 -7.73
C ASP A 102 -14.41 9.99 -6.93
N ALA A 103 -13.49 9.62 -6.04
CA ALA A 103 -13.54 8.40 -5.24
C ALA A 103 -13.93 8.66 -3.79
N PHE A 104 -13.53 9.80 -3.23
CA PHE A 104 -13.70 10.15 -1.82
C PHE A 104 -14.30 11.55 -1.69
N PRO A 105 -15.25 11.77 -0.77
CA PRO A 105 -15.67 13.13 -0.41
C PRO A 105 -14.50 13.92 0.18
N ASP A 106 -14.54 15.26 0.10
CA ASP A 106 -13.48 16.11 0.63
C ASP A 106 -13.71 16.44 2.12
N PRO A 107 -12.89 15.91 3.05
CA PRO A 107 -12.99 16.19 4.48
C PRO A 107 -12.39 17.55 4.90
N CYS A 108 -11.47 18.12 4.11
CA CYS A 108 -10.75 19.34 4.46
C CYS A 108 -10.37 20.15 3.20
N PRO A 109 -11.29 20.98 2.68
CA PRO A 109 -11.03 21.81 1.53
C PRO A 109 -9.85 22.77 1.77
N GLY A 110 -8.95 22.89 0.77
CA GLY A 110 -7.76 23.75 0.84
C GLY A 110 -6.53 23.07 1.45
N THR A 111 -6.67 21.87 2.04
CA THR A 111 -5.54 21.03 2.47
C THR A 111 -5.19 20.05 1.34
N TYR A 112 -3.90 19.88 1.06
CA TYR A 112 -3.43 18.91 0.07
C TYR A 112 -3.44 17.52 0.71
N LYS A 113 -4.28 16.60 0.25
CA LYS A 113 -4.55 15.34 0.96
C LYS A 113 -3.67 14.20 0.43
N TYR A 114 -3.68 13.09 1.15
CA TYR A 114 -3.19 11.80 0.70
C TYR A 114 -4.10 10.67 1.21
N LEU A 115 -4.09 9.57 0.47
CA LEU A 115 -4.71 8.33 0.86
C LEU A 115 -3.66 7.41 1.48
N GLU A 116 -3.85 7.02 2.73
CA GLU A 116 -3.05 6.02 3.42
C GLU A 116 -3.91 4.78 3.68
N VAL A 117 -3.43 3.61 3.28
CA VAL A 117 -4.16 2.35 3.39
C VAL A 117 -3.28 1.30 4.05
N GLN A 118 -3.81 0.67 5.08
CA GLN A 118 -3.24 -0.49 5.75
C GLN A 118 -4.07 -1.72 5.37
N TYR A 119 -3.42 -2.77 4.86
CA TYR A 119 -4.09 -3.98 4.41
C TYR A 119 -3.23 -5.21 4.67
N ASP A 120 -3.91 -6.34 4.81
CA ASP A 120 -3.29 -7.65 4.84
C ASP A 120 -3.58 -8.43 3.56
N CYS A 121 -2.73 -9.42 3.31
CA CYS A 121 -2.96 -10.43 2.28
C CYS A 121 -3.35 -11.72 2.98
N VAL A 122 -4.57 -12.18 2.76
CA VAL A 122 -5.12 -13.39 3.37
C VAL A 122 -5.51 -14.39 2.29
N PRO A 123 -5.49 -15.70 2.60
CA PRO A 123 -6.05 -16.70 1.69
C PRO A 123 -7.53 -16.42 1.44
N TYR A 124 -7.99 -16.59 0.20
CA TYR A 124 -9.41 -16.38 -0.15
C TYR A 124 -10.38 -17.26 0.67
N SER A 125 -9.92 -18.41 1.17
CA SER A 125 -10.72 -19.28 2.05
C SER A 125 -11.08 -18.63 3.38
N ASP A 126 -10.31 -17.64 3.81
CA ASP A 126 -10.38 -17.08 5.17
C ASP A 126 -11.21 -15.79 5.22
N THR A 127 -11.67 -15.26 4.08
CA THR A 127 -12.45 -14.02 3.99
C THR A 127 -13.92 -14.18 4.43
N GLY A 128 -14.31 -15.35 4.94
CA GLY A 128 -15.64 -15.60 5.49
C GLY A 128 -16.77 -15.62 4.46
N GLU A 129 -16.44 -15.55 3.16
CA GLU A 129 -17.42 -15.69 2.08
C GLU A 129 -17.56 -17.17 1.72
N VAL A 130 -18.69 -17.76 2.08
CA VAL A 130 -19.04 -19.16 1.79
C VAL A 130 -18.76 -19.45 0.31
N SER A 131 -17.77 -20.31 0.07
CA SER A 131 -17.41 -20.77 -1.27
C SER A 131 -18.64 -21.44 -1.94
N PRO A 132 -19.07 -21.05 -3.15
CA PRO A 132 -20.19 -21.68 -3.84
C PRO A 132 -19.74 -22.93 -4.60
N HIS A 133 -18.98 -23.79 -3.92
CA HIS A 133 -18.57 -25.10 -4.44
C HIS A 133 -19.13 -26.20 -3.55
N THR A 134 -20.45 -26.37 -3.62
CA THR A 134 -21.12 -27.66 -3.45
C THR A 134 -22.11 -27.80 -4.59
#